data_AF-A0A2V6NNI8-F1
#
_entry.id   AF-A0A2V6NNI8-F1
#
_cell.length_a   1.000
_cell.length_b   1.000
_cell.length_c   1.000
_cell.angle_alpha   90.00
_cell.angle_beta   90.00
_cell.angle_gamma   90.00
#
_symmetry.space_group_name_H-M   'P 1'
#
loop_
_entity.id
_entity.type
_entity.pdbx_description
1 polymer ?
#
loop_
_entity_poly.entity_id
_entity_poly.type
_entity_poly.pdbx_seq_one_letter_code
_entity_poly.pdbx_strand_id
1 'polypeptide(L)'
;MILQVACAPAKERVAEIQLSGGRALVFEHARDVPMEFWARGFSNTPKDFQYYELIEQTMGSAFEYRYLAVFDRTNRSVALQPLVLTTQDLAVSASEAIVRFVTKLRTVWPRLWRSRMALAGCLVGEGETGAIEPVEVAIPLVAESLEKYARSQGIFLVGFKDFPTKMRSAFSCLSRWGYARIAGFPPLTLELNFASFDEYMAMQLSRATRKNLRRKFRAADDASPPLALEVWTDAEQIIDEIYPLYLAVAQTSAIRFEVFTREYFLEAGRCAPGKF
;
A
#
# COMPACT_ATOMS: atom_id res chain seq x y z
N MET A 1 -48.87 -4.19 24.03
CA MET A 1 -48.30 -5.20 23.13
C MET A 1 -47.27 -4.49 22.26
N ILE A 2 -46.02 -4.45 22.69
CA ILE A 2 -44.92 -3.76 22.00
C ILE A 2 -44.19 -4.82 21.18
N LEU A 3 -44.28 -4.74 19.86
CA LEU A 3 -43.54 -5.59 18.95
C LEU A 3 -42.08 -5.12 18.97
N GLN A 4 -41.23 -5.84 19.69
CA GLN A 4 -39.79 -5.69 19.63
C GLN A 4 -39.31 -6.43 18.38
N VAL A 5 -39.09 -5.70 17.28
CA VAL A 5 -38.41 -6.25 16.11
C VAL A 5 -36.93 -6.32 16.46
N ALA A 6 -36.47 -7.50 16.88
CA ALA A 6 -35.06 -7.81 16.95
C ALA A 6 -34.50 -7.79 15.53
N CYS A 7 -33.79 -6.73 15.17
CA CYS A 7 -33.01 -6.68 13.95
C CYS A 7 -31.84 -7.66 14.13
N ALA A 8 -31.93 -8.84 13.51
CA ALA A 8 -30.80 -9.76 13.43
C ALA A 8 -29.61 -9.03 12.78
N PRO A 9 -28.37 -9.24 13.24
CA PRO A 9 -27.21 -8.66 12.56
C PRO A 9 -27.22 -9.18 11.11
N ALA A 10 -27.18 -8.26 10.16
CA ALA A 10 -27.06 -8.61 8.75
C ALA A 10 -25.79 -9.45 8.60
N LYS A 11 -25.93 -10.73 8.21
CA LYS A 11 -24.79 -11.50 7.69
C LYS A 11 -24.24 -10.69 6.52
N GLU A 12 -23.08 -10.06 6.70
CA GLU A 12 -22.35 -9.42 5.62
C GLU A 12 -22.24 -10.42 4.47
N ARG A 13 -22.67 -9.98 3.28
CA ARG A 13 -22.61 -10.79 2.07
C ARG A 13 -21.16 -10.86 1.62
N VAL A 14 -20.41 -11.82 2.15
CA VAL A 14 -19.12 -12.20 1.58
C VAL A 14 -19.38 -12.70 0.16
N ALA A 15 -18.86 -12.00 -0.84
CA ALA A 15 -19.00 -12.41 -2.23
C ALA A 15 -18.03 -13.57 -2.52
N GLU A 16 -18.52 -14.62 -3.17
CA GLU A 16 -17.70 -15.76 -3.57
C GLU A 16 -17.44 -15.73 -5.08
N ILE A 17 -16.19 -15.96 -5.46
CA ILE A 17 -15.71 -16.01 -6.84
C ILE A 17 -15.17 -17.41 -7.11
N GLN A 18 -15.76 -18.12 -8.07
CA GLN A 18 -15.22 -19.39 -8.53
C GLN A 18 -14.00 -19.17 -9.43
N LEU A 19 -12.91 -19.91 -9.18
CA LEU A 19 -11.66 -19.86 -9.94
C LEU A 19 -11.46 -21.18 -10.70
N SER A 20 -10.60 -21.18 -11.72
CA SER A 20 -10.22 -22.39 -12.44
C SER A 20 -9.52 -23.41 -11.53
N GLY A 21 -8.79 -22.92 -10.52
CA GLY A 21 -7.99 -23.69 -9.58
C GLY A 21 -8.46 -23.64 -8.11
N GLY A 22 -9.70 -23.21 -7.85
CA GLY A 22 -10.21 -23.08 -6.48
C GLY A 22 -11.32 -22.04 -6.39
N ARG A 23 -11.32 -21.24 -5.31
CA ARG A 23 -12.30 -20.17 -5.09
C ARG A 23 -11.68 -19.00 -4.34
N ALA A 24 -12.33 -17.86 -4.36
CA ALA A 24 -11.99 -16.73 -3.51
C ALA A 24 -13.22 -16.17 -2.80
N LEU A 25 -13.00 -15.70 -1.58
CA LEU A 25 -13.97 -14.90 -0.83
C LEU A 25 -13.50 -13.45 -0.83
N VAL A 26 -14.44 -12.53 -1.00
CA VAL A 26 -14.19 -11.10 -0.98
C VAL A 26 -14.78 -10.52 0.29
N PHE A 27 -13.92 -9.98 1.15
CA PHE A 27 -14.30 -9.25 2.35
C PHE A 27 -14.24 -7.75 2.13
N GLU A 28 -15.16 -7.02 2.77
CA GLU A 28 -15.22 -5.56 2.70
C GLU A 28 -14.29 -4.91 3.72
N HIS A 29 -14.17 -5.49 4.92
CA HIS A 29 -13.33 -4.98 5.98
C HIS A 29 -12.23 -5.95 6.39
N ALA A 30 -11.07 -5.41 6.82
CA ALA A 30 -9.94 -6.22 7.28
C ALA A 30 -10.33 -7.15 8.45
N ARG A 31 -11.21 -6.65 9.33
CA ARG A 31 -11.69 -7.34 10.54
C ARG A 31 -12.57 -8.56 10.27
N ASP A 32 -13.17 -8.63 9.08
CA ASP A 32 -14.04 -9.75 8.70
C ASP A 32 -13.23 -10.93 8.13
N VAL A 33 -11.98 -10.67 7.75
CA VAL A 33 -11.07 -11.69 7.24
C VAL A 33 -10.66 -12.62 8.39
N PRO A 34 -10.75 -13.96 8.22
CA PRO A 34 -10.30 -14.89 9.24
C PRO A 34 -8.83 -14.66 9.64
N MET A 35 -8.58 -14.59 10.96
CA MET A 35 -7.26 -14.25 11.52
C MET A 35 -6.12 -15.18 11.05
N GLU A 36 -6.44 -16.41 10.66
CA GLU A 36 -5.46 -17.34 10.08
C GLU A 36 -4.75 -16.79 8.84
N PHE A 37 -5.42 -15.96 8.02
CA PHE A 37 -4.81 -15.37 6.84
C PHE A 37 -3.80 -14.29 7.22
N TRP A 38 -4.13 -13.45 8.19
CA TRP A 38 -3.22 -12.44 8.72
C TRP A 38 -2.01 -13.10 9.39
N ALA A 39 -2.26 -14.08 10.27
CA ALA A 39 -1.21 -14.76 11.02
C ALA A 39 -0.25 -15.59 10.16
N ARG A 40 -0.70 -16.12 9.01
CA ARG A 40 0.15 -16.94 8.13
C ARG A 40 0.72 -16.15 6.95
N GLY A 41 -0.07 -15.26 6.36
CA GLY A 41 0.30 -14.51 5.17
C GLY A 41 1.10 -13.23 5.47
N PHE A 42 0.99 -12.69 6.69
CA PHE A 42 1.56 -11.38 7.05
C PHE A 42 2.36 -11.40 8.36
N SER A 43 2.83 -12.56 8.84
CA SER A 43 3.55 -12.65 10.13
C SER A 43 4.90 -11.95 10.17
N ASN A 44 5.55 -11.75 9.01
CA ASN A 44 6.93 -11.25 8.91
C ASN A 44 7.00 -9.83 8.32
N THR A 45 5.91 -9.07 8.42
CA THR A 45 5.78 -7.76 7.81
C THR A 45 5.08 -6.81 8.77
N PRO A 46 5.44 -5.51 8.78
CA PRO A 46 4.66 -4.53 9.50
C PRO A 46 3.24 -4.40 8.92
N LYS A 47 3.01 -4.79 7.66
CA LYS A 47 1.72 -4.66 6.95
C LYS A 47 0.72 -5.74 7.34
N ASP A 48 0.49 -5.92 8.63
CA ASP A 48 -0.44 -6.91 9.16
C ASP A 48 -1.86 -6.37 9.31
N PHE A 49 -2.71 -7.11 10.03
CA PHE A 49 -4.10 -6.73 10.27
C PHE A 49 -4.25 -5.30 10.79
N GLN A 50 -3.42 -4.88 11.76
CA GLN A 50 -3.52 -3.55 12.37
C GLN A 50 -3.24 -2.45 11.36
N TYR A 51 -2.30 -2.68 10.43
CA TYR A 51 -2.00 -1.72 9.37
C TYR A 51 -3.18 -1.53 8.42
N TYR A 52 -3.79 -2.63 7.96
CA TYR A 52 -4.90 -2.57 7.02
C TYR A 52 -6.17 -2.00 7.66
N GLU A 53 -6.44 -2.34 8.92
CA GLU A 53 -7.54 -1.73 9.68
C GLU A 53 -7.31 -0.21 9.86
N LEU A 54 -6.10 0.22 10.19
CA LEU A 54 -5.75 1.63 10.35
C LEU A 54 -5.99 2.43 9.07
N ILE A 55 -5.46 1.99 7.93
CA ILE A 55 -5.62 2.73 6.67
C ILE A 55 -7.09 2.75 6.21
N GLU A 56 -7.84 1.67 6.43
CA GLU A 56 -9.26 1.58 6.09
C GLU A 56 -10.09 2.60 6.87
N GLN A 57 -9.78 2.79 8.16
CA GLN A 57 -10.50 3.73 9.03
C GLN A 57 -10.10 5.19 8.80
N THR A 58 -8.87 5.45 8.37
CA THR A 58 -8.30 6.80 8.38
C THR A 58 -8.12 7.42 7.00
N MET A 59 -7.89 6.65 5.94
CA MET A 59 -7.56 7.20 4.60
C MET A 59 -8.80 7.68 3.80
N GLY A 60 -9.99 7.57 4.38
CA GLY A 60 -11.21 8.23 3.89
C GLY A 60 -11.75 7.72 2.55
N SER A 61 -12.73 8.44 1.99
CA SER A 61 -13.53 8.00 0.84
C SER A 61 -12.81 7.99 -0.52
N ALA A 62 -11.54 8.40 -0.59
CA ALA A 62 -10.76 8.37 -1.82
C ALA A 62 -10.31 6.96 -2.20
N PHE A 63 -10.30 6.05 -1.22
CA PHE A 63 -9.90 4.66 -1.35
C PHE A 63 -10.99 3.76 -0.78
N GLU A 64 -11.29 2.68 -1.48
CA GLU A 64 -12.06 1.57 -0.94
C GLU A 64 -11.12 0.37 -0.79
N TYR A 65 -11.28 -0.39 0.28
CA TYR A 65 -10.47 -1.58 0.53
C TYR A 65 -11.29 -2.83 0.33
N ARG A 66 -10.67 -3.87 -0.23
CA ARG A 66 -11.26 -5.21 -0.33
C ARG A 66 -10.19 -6.24 -0.07
N TYR A 67 -10.58 -7.39 0.42
CA TYR A 67 -9.63 -8.44 0.77
C TYR A 67 -10.04 -9.75 0.09
N LEU A 68 -9.17 -10.24 -0.79
CA LEU A 68 -9.37 -11.52 -1.47
C LEU A 68 -8.73 -12.63 -0.65
N ALA A 69 -9.53 -13.42 0.06
CA ALA A 69 -9.08 -14.66 0.66
C ALA A 69 -9.19 -15.78 -0.37
N VAL A 70 -8.06 -16.31 -0.81
CA VAL A 70 -7.95 -17.27 -1.91
C VAL A 70 -7.75 -18.68 -1.36
N PHE A 71 -8.47 -19.63 -1.93
CA PHE A 71 -8.43 -21.04 -1.58
C PHE A 71 -8.14 -21.90 -2.82
N ASP A 72 -7.45 -23.03 -2.62
CA ASP A 72 -7.23 -24.03 -3.67
C ASP A 72 -8.48 -24.92 -3.90
N ARG A 73 -8.38 -25.89 -4.81
CA ARG A 73 -9.46 -26.86 -5.10
C ARG A 73 -9.81 -27.76 -3.91
N THR A 74 -8.92 -27.93 -2.94
CA THR A 74 -9.17 -28.74 -1.73
C THR A 74 -9.62 -27.88 -0.56
N ASN A 75 -9.94 -26.59 -0.82
CA ASN A 75 -10.42 -25.62 0.15
C ASN A 75 -9.38 -25.20 1.21
N ARG A 76 -8.08 -25.33 0.90
CA ARG A 76 -7.00 -24.83 1.76
C ARG A 76 -6.69 -23.37 1.44
N SER A 77 -6.43 -22.59 2.48
CA SER A 77 -6.06 -21.17 2.40
C SER A 77 -4.72 -21.00 1.67
N VAL A 78 -4.73 -20.30 0.54
CA VAL A 78 -3.58 -20.11 -0.36
C VAL A 78 -2.94 -18.74 -0.16
N ALA A 79 -3.75 -17.68 -0.11
CA ALA A 79 -3.25 -16.32 0.05
C ALA A 79 -4.36 -15.38 0.51
N LEU A 80 -3.95 -14.28 1.14
CA LEU A 80 -4.77 -13.10 1.32
C LEU A 80 -4.18 -11.96 0.50
N GLN A 81 -4.99 -11.40 -0.40
CA GLN A 81 -4.59 -10.25 -1.22
C GLN A 81 -5.46 -9.03 -0.87
N PRO A 82 -4.92 -8.06 -0.13
CA PRO A 82 -5.50 -6.74 0.01
C PRO A 82 -5.54 -6.03 -1.35
N LEU A 83 -6.66 -5.36 -1.59
CA LEU A 83 -6.93 -4.55 -2.76
C LEU A 83 -7.22 -3.12 -2.32
N VAL A 84 -6.64 -2.18 -3.05
CA VAL A 84 -6.99 -0.76 -3.00
C VAL A 84 -7.76 -0.42 -4.27
N LEU A 85 -9.01 -0.02 -4.10
CA LEU A 85 -9.83 0.50 -5.18
C LEU A 85 -9.80 2.03 -5.13
N THR A 86 -9.55 2.66 -6.27
CA THR A 86 -9.50 4.12 -6.35
C THR A 86 -9.99 4.57 -7.71
N THR A 87 -10.42 5.82 -7.80
CA THR A 87 -10.74 6.46 -9.07
C THR A 87 -9.72 7.56 -9.31
N GLN A 88 -8.82 7.33 -10.25
CA GLN A 88 -7.81 8.33 -10.62
C GLN A 88 -8.10 8.96 -11.97
N ASP A 89 -7.76 10.25 -12.08
CA ASP A 89 -7.61 10.92 -13.36
C ASP A 89 -6.23 10.56 -13.92
N LEU A 90 -6.24 9.68 -14.93
CA LEU A 90 -5.02 9.20 -15.58
C LEU A 90 -4.22 10.34 -16.25
N ALA A 91 -4.81 11.52 -16.47
CA ALA A 91 -4.11 12.69 -17.00
C ALA A 91 -3.23 13.37 -15.94
N VAL A 92 -3.52 13.21 -14.65
CA VAL A 92 -2.83 13.88 -13.53
C VAL A 92 -1.68 13.03 -12.97
N SER A 93 -1.75 11.71 -13.06
CA SER A 93 -0.75 10.76 -12.49
C SER A 93 0.33 10.29 -13.49
N ALA A 94 0.42 10.90 -14.67
CA ALA A 94 1.28 10.38 -15.73
C ALA A 94 2.76 10.78 -15.52
N SER A 95 3.56 9.88 -14.94
CA SER A 95 5.01 9.86 -15.19
C SER A 95 5.27 9.64 -16.69
N GLU A 96 6.41 10.11 -17.21
CA GLU A 96 6.72 10.06 -18.67
C GLU A 96 6.56 8.66 -19.31
N ALA A 97 6.76 7.59 -18.53
CA ALA A 97 6.55 6.21 -18.98
C ALA A 97 5.06 5.84 -19.13
N ILE A 98 4.21 6.33 -18.22
CA ILE A 98 2.75 6.17 -18.28
C ILE A 98 2.17 7.01 -19.41
N VAL A 99 2.75 8.19 -19.69
CA VAL A 99 2.36 9.05 -20.83
C VAL A 99 2.39 8.27 -22.15
N ARG A 100 3.41 7.46 -22.44
CA ARG A 100 3.47 6.67 -23.69
C ARG A 100 2.38 5.61 -23.78
N PHE A 101 2.01 4.99 -22.66
CA PHE A 101 0.92 4.01 -22.60
C PHE A 101 -0.44 4.70 -22.73
N VAL A 102 -0.65 5.80 -22.01
CA VAL A 102 -1.84 6.66 -22.06
C VAL A 102 -2.04 7.25 -23.45
N THR A 103 -0.98 7.63 -24.17
CA THR A 103 -1.06 8.18 -25.53
C THR A 103 -1.57 7.14 -26.54
N LYS A 104 -1.22 5.86 -26.36
CA LYS A 104 -1.68 4.76 -27.21
C LYS A 104 -3.12 4.32 -26.87
N LEU A 105 -3.53 4.47 -25.61
CA LEU A 105 -4.91 4.25 -25.16
C LEU A 105 -5.84 5.42 -25.54
N ARG A 106 -5.29 6.63 -25.68
CA ARG A 106 -5.99 7.89 -26.00
C ARG A 106 -6.74 7.86 -27.34
N THR A 107 -6.22 7.15 -28.33
CA THR A 107 -6.85 7.02 -29.65
C THR A 107 -8.01 6.04 -29.66
N VAL A 108 -8.09 5.14 -28.68
CA VAL A 108 -9.10 4.08 -28.66
C VAL A 108 -10.29 4.46 -27.79
N TRP A 109 -10.08 5.03 -26.59
CA TRP A 109 -11.18 5.36 -25.66
C TRP A 109 -11.06 6.77 -25.02
N PRO A 110 -11.61 7.82 -25.66
CA PRO A 110 -11.54 9.20 -25.18
C PRO A 110 -12.42 9.49 -23.93
N ARG A 111 -13.14 8.52 -23.36
CA ARG A 111 -13.98 8.67 -22.15
C ARG A 111 -13.33 8.18 -20.85
N LEU A 112 -12.07 7.73 -20.90
CA LEU A 112 -11.34 7.09 -19.79
C LEU A 112 -10.75 8.07 -18.74
N TRP A 113 -11.41 9.21 -18.52
CA TRP A 113 -10.80 10.36 -17.82
C TRP A 113 -10.96 10.30 -16.29
N ARG A 114 -11.80 9.39 -15.80
CA ARG A 114 -11.81 8.91 -14.41
C ARG A 114 -12.10 7.43 -14.46
N SER A 115 -11.06 6.62 -14.33
CA SER A 115 -11.22 5.16 -14.35
C SER A 115 -11.06 4.61 -12.95
N ARG A 116 -12.04 3.81 -12.55
CA ARG A 116 -11.94 3.00 -11.35
C ARG A 116 -10.86 1.96 -11.59
N MET A 117 -9.98 1.80 -10.61
CA MET A 117 -8.82 0.92 -10.64
C MET A 117 -8.92 -0.07 -9.49
N ALA A 118 -8.50 -1.32 -9.72
CA ALA A 118 -8.29 -2.29 -8.66
C ALA A 118 -6.80 -2.61 -8.58
N LEU A 119 -6.16 -2.21 -7.48
CA LEU A 119 -4.73 -2.39 -7.25
C LEU A 119 -4.54 -3.46 -6.18
N ALA A 120 -4.05 -4.63 -6.56
CA ALA A 120 -3.57 -5.63 -5.63
C ALA A 120 -2.23 -5.16 -5.06
N GLY A 121 -2.17 -5.02 -3.73
CA GLY A 121 -0.99 -4.56 -3.02
C GLY A 121 -1.38 -3.61 -1.89
N CYS A 122 -0.48 -2.69 -1.60
CA CYS A 122 -0.62 -1.75 -0.51
C CYS A 122 -0.85 -0.33 -1.03
N LEU A 123 -1.48 0.54 -0.21
CA LEU A 123 -1.63 1.95 -0.55
C LEU A 123 -0.26 2.62 -0.69
N VAL A 124 0.60 2.40 0.31
CA VAL A 124 1.94 2.98 0.39
C VAL A 124 3.01 1.93 0.70
N GLY A 125 4.12 2.04 -0.02
CA GLY A 125 5.27 1.15 0.11
C GLY A 125 5.05 -0.22 -0.53
N GLU A 126 5.92 -1.17 -0.20
CA GLU A 126 5.98 -2.46 -0.89
C GLU A 126 4.69 -3.29 -0.73
N GLY A 127 4.05 -3.67 -1.85
CA GLY A 127 2.89 -4.54 -1.86
C GLY A 127 3.26 -5.95 -1.41
N GLU A 128 2.33 -6.59 -0.69
CA GLU A 128 2.51 -7.96 -0.22
C GLU A 128 1.28 -8.79 -0.57
N THR A 129 1.53 -9.88 -1.31
CA THR A 129 0.55 -10.95 -1.51
C THR A 129 0.78 -11.84 -0.32
N GLY A 130 -0.12 -11.83 0.67
CA GLY A 130 -0.01 -12.61 1.91
C GLY A 130 -0.12 -14.09 1.63
N ALA A 131 0.89 -14.63 0.94
CA ALA A 131 0.95 -15.95 0.39
C ALA A 131 1.24 -16.93 1.51
N ILE A 132 0.34 -17.88 1.67
CA ILE A 132 0.42 -18.95 2.65
C ILE A 132 1.10 -20.17 2.03
N GLU A 133 0.80 -20.41 0.75
CA GLU A 133 1.47 -21.37 -0.11
C GLU A 133 2.56 -20.67 -0.93
N PRO A 134 3.47 -21.41 -1.62
CA PRO A 134 4.49 -20.82 -2.47
C PRO A 134 3.92 -19.78 -3.45
N VAL A 135 4.61 -18.66 -3.61
CA VAL A 135 4.13 -17.51 -4.40
C VAL A 135 3.83 -17.87 -5.86
N GLU A 136 4.52 -18.86 -6.42
CA GLU A 136 4.31 -19.41 -7.76
C GLU A 136 2.95 -20.10 -7.91
N VAL A 137 2.40 -20.62 -6.81
CA VAL A 137 1.06 -21.21 -6.73
C VAL A 137 0.01 -20.15 -6.42
N ALA A 138 0.33 -19.23 -5.51
CA ALA A 138 -0.59 -18.20 -5.05
C ALA A 138 -0.91 -17.14 -6.14
N ILE A 139 0.10 -16.61 -6.82
CA ILE A 139 -0.06 -15.49 -7.76
C ILE A 139 -1.07 -15.80 -8.88
N PRO A 140 -1.03 -16.96 -9.57
CA PRO A 140 -2.02 -17.29 -10.58
C PRO A 140 -3.46 -17.24 -10.05
N LEU A 141 -3.72 -17.79 -8.86
CA LEU A 141 -5.06 -17.79 -8.28
C LEU A 141 -5.49 -16.38 -7.81
N VAL A 142 -4.55 -15.61 -7.26
CA VAL A 142 -4.78 -14.22 -6.87
C VAL A 142 -5.11 -13.35 -8.08
N ALA A 143 -4.35 -13.48 -9.17
CA ALA A 143 -4.59 -12.70 -10.39
C ALA A 143 -5.91 -13.09 -11.08
N GLU A 144 -6.26 -14.39 -11.14
CA GLU A 144 -7.58 -14.80 -11.64
C GLU A 144 -8.72 -14.25 -10.76
N SER A 145 -8.55 -14.29 -9.44
CA SER A 145 -9.51 -13.74 -8.48
C SER A 145 -9.70 -12.24 -8.66
N LEU A 146 -8.60 -11.49 -8.77
CA LEU A 146 -8.59 -10.06 -9.00
C LEU A 146 -9.29 -9.68 -10.30
N GLU A 147 -8.99 -10.37 -11.41
CA GLU A 147 -9.64 -10.11 -12.71
C GLU A 147 -11.14 -10.37 -12.67
N LYS A 148 -11.57 -11.46 -12.03
CA LYS A 148 -12.99 -11.80 -11.89
C LYS A 148 -13.71 -10.83 -10.97
N TYR A 149 -13.07 -10.44 -9.87
CA TYR A 149 -13.59 -9.40 -8.98
C TYR A 149 -13.76 -8.08 -9.74
N ALA A 150 -12.71 -7.61 -10.40
CA ALA A 150 -12.73 -6.37 -11.17
C ALA A 150 -13.84 -6.38 -12.25
N ARG A 151 -13.98 -7.49 -12.99
CA ARG A 151 -15.06 -7.66 -13.97
C ARG A 151 -16.44 -7.57 -13.34
N SER A 152 -16.65 -8.21 -12.17
CA SER A 152 -17.93 -8.14 -11.44
C SER A 152 -18.30 -6.71 -11.00
N GLN A 153 -17.29 -5.86 -10.79
CA GLN A 153 -17.44 -4.47 -10.37
C GLN A 153 -17.39 -3.46 -11.53
N GLY A 154 -17.27 -3.92 -12.78
CA GLY A 154 -17.10 -3.05 -13.95
C GLY A 154 -15.78 -2.26 -13.95
N ILE A 155 -14.76 -2.76 -13.26
CA ILE A 155 -13.42 -2.16 -13.19
C ILE A 155 -12.59 -2.67 -14.37
N PHE A 156 -12.09 -1.75 -15.19
CA PHE A 156 -11.34 -2.06 -16.41
C PHE A 156 -9.82 -2.01 -16.22
N LEU A 157 -9.33 -1.28 -15.21
CA LEU A 157 -7.91 -1.13 -14.96
C LEU A 157 -7.53 -1.89 -13.69
N VAL A 158 -6.70 -2.91 -13.88
CA VAL A 158 -6.27 -3.84 -12.82
C VAL A 158 -4.76 -3.87 -12.79
N GLY A 159 -4.17 -3.85 -11.60
CA GLY A 159 -2.73 -3.86 -11.47
C GLY A 159 -2.25 -4.47 -10.16
N PHE A 160 -1.02 -4.96 -10.19
CA PHE A 160 -0.26 -5.29 -9.00
C PHE A 160 0.72 -4.14 -8.75
N LYS A 161 0.58 -3.45 -7.61
CA LYS A 161 1.32 -2.23 -7.30
C LYS A 161 2.43 -2.51 -6.28
N ASP A 162 3.62 -1.97 -6.56
CA ASP A 162 4.78 -1.88 -5.66
C ASP A 162 5.36 -3.21 -5.14
N PHE A 163 5.47 -4.23 -6.01
CA PHE A 163 6.13 -5.49 -5.64
C PHE A 163 7.65 -5.47 -5.84
N PRO A 164 8.42 -6.14 -4.97
CA PRO A 164 9.88 -6.14 -5.03
C PRO A 164 10.40 -6.92 -6.23
N THR A 165 11.63 -6.57 -6.63
CA THR A 165 12.32 -7.23 -7.76
C THR A 165 12.47 -8.74 -7.58
N LYS A 166 12.59 -9.25 -6.34
CA LYS A 166 12.66 -10.69 -6.04
C LYS A 166 11.41 -11.47 -6.50
N MET A 167 10.24 -10.82 -6.56
CA MET A 167 9.00 -11.46 -6.98
C MET A 167 8.82 -11.53 -8.50
N ARG A 168 9.71 -10.93 -9.30
CA ARG A 168 9.59 -10.89 -10.77
C ARG A 168 9.40 -12.26 -11.41
N SER A 169 10.06 -13.30 -10.90
CA SER A 169 9.91 -14.66 -11.41
C SER A 169 8.48 -15.17 -11.22
N ALA A 170 7.94 -15.02 -10.02
CA ALA A 170 6.60 -15.48 -9.66
C ALA A 170 5.50 -14.70 -10.42
N PHE A 171 5.74 -13.41 -10.71
CA PHE A 171 4.85 -12.56 -11.52
C PHE A 171 4.97 -12.77 -13.04
N SER A 172 5.94 -13.55 -13.51
CA SER A 172 6.20 -13.70 -14.95
C SER A 172 5.01 -14.28 -15.72
N CYS A 173 4.17 -15.09 -15.06
CA CYS A 173 2.96 -15.67 -15.63
C CYS A 173 1.94 -14.61 -16.06
N LEU A 174 1.89 -13.45 -15.38
CA LEU A 174 0.90 -12.40 -15.65
C LEU A 174 1.04 -11.77 -17.04
N SER A 175 2.25 -11.80 -17.61
CA SER A 175 2.48 -11.32 -18.98
C SER A 175 1.62 -12.07 -20.01
N ARG A 176 1.35 -13.36 -19.77
CA ARG A 176 0.49 -14.19 -20.62
C ARG A 176 -0.99 -13.82 -20.48
N TRP A 177 -1.36 -13.12 -19.41
CA TRP A 177 -2.73 -12.67 -19.10
C TRP A 177 -2.95 -11.19 -19.43
N GLY A 178 -2.01 -10.58 -20.17
CA GLY A 178 -2.15 -9.21 -20.66
C GLY A 178 -1.64 -8.13 -19.71
N TYR A 179 -1.04 -8.49 -18.57
CA TYR A 179 -0.40 -7.51 -17.70
C TYR A 179 0.87 -6.98 -18.36
N ALA A 180 1.00 -5.66 -18.39
CA ALA A 180 2.23 -4.98 -18.76
C ALA A 180 3.01 -4.61 -17.49
N ARG A 181 4.33 -4.84 -17.52
CA ARG A 181 5.21 -4.44 -16.42
C ARG A 181 5.57 -2.97 -16.56
N ILE A 182 5.35 -2.20 -15.49
CA ILE A 182 5.77 -0.82 -15.36
C ILE A 182 6.81 -0.75 -14.24
N ALA A 183 7.92 -0.05 -14.46
CA ALA A 183 8.92 0.17 -13.41
C ALA A 183 8.38 1.18 -12.40
N GLY A 184 8.38 0.81 -11.12
CA GLY A 184 8.10 1.71 -10.00
C GLY A 184 9.33 2.53 -9.60
N PHE A 185 9.19 3.31 -8.54
CA PHE A 185 10.32 4.02 -7.95
C PHE A 185 11.33 3.02 -7.37
N PRO A 186 12.65 3.23 -7.58
CA PRO A 186 13.65 2.36 -6.98
C PRO A 186 13.60 2.51 -5.45
N PRO A 187 13.57 1.40 -4.68
CA PRO A 187 13.74 1.48 -3.24
C PRO A 187 15.17 1.95 -2.93
N LEU A 188 15.31 2.73 -1.86
CA LEU A 188 16.61 3.08 -1.30
C LEU A 188 16.79 2.32 0.00
N THR A 189 17.77 1.43 0.04
CA THR A 189 18.15 0.68 1.24
C THR A 189 19.47 1.21 1.77
N LEU A 190 19.52 1.50 3.07
CA LEU A 190 20.74 1.84 3.77
C LEU A 190 21.07 0.74 4.80
N GLU A 191 22.18 0.04 4.59
CA GLU A 191 22.69 -0.89 5.58
C GLU A 191 23.34 -0.11 6.74
N LEU A 192 22.85 -0.30 7.97
CA LEU A 192 23.37 0.39 9.17
C LEU A 192 24.45 -0.42 9.89
N ASN A 193 25.31 -1.11 9.12
CA ASN A 193 26.38 -1.97 9.63
C ASN A 193 27.62 -1.16 10.05
N PHE A 194 27.43 -0.12 10.87
CA PHE A 194 28.50 0.76 11.35
C PHE A 194 28.40 0.90 12.86
N ALA A 195 29.55 0.90 13.55
CA ALA A 195 29.62 1.08 14.99
C ALA A 195 29.32 2.54 15.42
N SER A 196 29.39 3.49 14.49
CA SER A 196 29.06 4.90 14.75
C SER A 196 28.66 5.67 13.51
N PHE A 197 28.01 6.83 13.71
CA PHE A 197 27.70 7.76 12.62
C PHE A 197 28.96 8.30 11.93
N ASP A 198 30.06 8.51 12.67
CA ASP A 198 31.33 8.97 12.10
C ASP A 198 31.96 7.91 11.18
N GLU A 199 31.90 6.64 11.58
CA GLU A 199 32.33 5.53 10.74
C GLU A 199 31.49 5.43 9.46
N TYR A 200 30.16 5.52 9.58
CA TYR A 200 29.27 5.62 8.43
C TYR A 200 29.69 6.75 7.48
N MET A 201 29.90 7.96 8.00
CA MET A 201 30.32 9.09 7.20
C MET A 201 31.65 8.82 6.49
N ALA A 202 32.63 8.25 7.19
CA ALA A 202 33.96 8.00 6.65
C ALA A 202 33.96 6.95 5.53
N MET A 203 33.17 5.88 5.69
CA MET A 203 33.14 4.73 4.78
C MET A 203 32.22 4.94 3.58
N GLN A 204 31.04 5.53 3.78
CA GLN A 204 29.99 5.57 2.75
C GLN A 204 29.90 6.91 2.01
N LEU A 205 30.34 8.01 2.62
CA LEU A 205 30.10 9.34 2.07
C LEU A 205 31.33 9.92 1.37
N SER A 206 31.09 10.51 0.19
CA SER A 206 32.11 11.26 -0.54
C SER A 206 32.70 12.40 0.31
N ARG A 207 33.93 12.82 0.00
CA ARG A 207 34.58 13.97 0.68
C ARG A 207 33.70 15.22 0.62
N ALA A 208 33.03 15.47 -0.51
CA ALA A 208 32.15 16.61 -0.69
C ALA A 208 30.90 16.53 0.20
N THR A 209 30.26 15.35 0.25
CA THR A 209 29.08 15.11 1.10
C THR A 209 29.43 15.26 2.58
N ARG A 210 30.55 14.66 3.03
CA ARG A 210 31.06 14.83 4.40
C ARG A 210 31.32 16.29 4.76
N LYS A 211 31.96 17.05 3.87
CA LYS A 211 32.21 18.49 4.09
C LYS A 211 30.90 19.28 4.21
N ASN A 212 29.90 18.95 3.40
CA ASN A 212 28.59 19.59 3.44
C ASN A 212 27.86 19.29 4.75
N LEU A 213 27.79 18.02 5.17
CA LEU A 213 27.17 17.61 6.44
C LEU A 213 27.84 18.28 7.64
N ARG A 214 29.17 18.26 7.72
CA ARG A 214 29.91 18.94 8.80
C ARG A 214 29.70 20.45 8.83
N ARG A 215 29.33 21.08 7.71
CA ARG A 215 28.94 22.49 7.67
C ARG A 215 27.52 22.69 8.19
N LYS A 216 26.59 21.79 7.83
CA LYS A 216 25.21 21.82 8.35
C LYS A 216 25.16 21.60 9.86
N PHE A 217 25.96 20.68 10.40
CA PHE A 217 26.04 20.47 11.85
C PHE A 217 26.57 21.70 12.58
N ARG A 218 27.65 22.31 12.10
CA ARG A 218 28.12 23.58 12.68
C ARG A 218 27.06 24.68 12.65
N ALA A 219 26.33 24.82 11.54
CA ALA A 219 25.23 25.78 11.46
C ALA A 219 24.08 25.47 12.43
N ALA A 220 23.86 24.19 12.76
CA ALA A 220 22.89 23.77 13.77
C ALA A 220 23.39 24.03 15.20
N ASP A 221 24.68 23.79 15.46
CA ASP A 221 25.34 24.08 16.74
C ASP A 221 25.35 25.58 17.04
N ASP A 222 25.54 26.41 16.01
CA ASP A 222 25.56 27.87 16.10
C ASP A 222 24.15 28.49 16.09
N ALA A 223 23.08 27.69 15.96
CA ALA A 223 21.71 28.20 15.89
C ALA A 223 21.26 28.81 17.23
N SER A 224 20.51 29.91 17.16
CA SER A 224 19.91 30.55 18.33
C SER A 224 18.42 30.81 18.06
N PRO A 225 17.49 30.16 18.81
CA PRO A 225 17.76 29.18 19.87
C PRO A 225 18.37 27.87 19.33
N PRO A 226 19.02 27.05 20.19
CA PRO A 226 19.57 25.76 19.80
C PRO A 226 18.51 24.84 19.18
N LEU A 227 18.88 24.11 18.13
CA LEU A 227 18.00 23.10 17.54
C LEU A 227 17.96 21.86 18.44
N ALA A 228 16.75 21.48 18.88
CA ALA A 228 16.51 20.24 19.60
C ALA A 228 15.88 19.20 18.68
N LEU A 229 16.22 17.93 18.91
CA LEU A 229 15.55 16.78 18.28
C LEU A 229 14.83 16.01 19.37
N GLU A 230 13.52 15.84 19.19
CA GLU A 230 12.69 15.04 20.07
C GLU A 230 12.08 13.89 19.26
N VAL A 231 11.95 12.72 19.89
CA VAL A 231 11.33 11.54 19.28
C VAL A 231 10.01 11.28 19.99
N TRP A 232 8.93 11.38 19.23
CA TRP A 232 7.57 11.18 19.70
C TRP A 232 7.00 9.92 19.05
N THR A 233 6.37 9.05 19.85
CA THR A 233 5.66 7.85 19.36
C THR A 233 4.16 8.05 19.25
N ASP A 234 3.67 9.20 19.71
CA ASP A 234 2.28 9.63 19.63
C ASP A 234 2.26 11.07 19.12
N ALA A 235 1.48 11.32 18.07
CA ALA A 235 1.37 12.61 17.43
C ALA A 235 0.37 13.55 18.13
N GLU A 236 -0.44 13.08 19.08
CA GLU A 236 -1.55 13.85 19.67
C GLU A 236 -1.16 15.25 20.14
N GLN A 237 0.01 15.39 20.77
CA GLN A 237 0.46 16.66 21.33
C GLN A 237 1.05 17.62 20.29
N ILE A 238 1.48 17.11 19.13
CA ILE A 238 2.24 17.86 18.11
C ILE A 238 1.55 17.88 16.74
N ILE A 239 0.38 17.24 16.60
CA ILE A 239 -0.30 17.03 15.33
C ILE A 239 -0.62 18.35 14.61
N ASP A 240 -0.97 19.38 15.36
CA ASP A 240 -1.31 20.70 14.83
C ASP A 240 -0.08 21.44 14.28
N GLU A 241 1.13 21.01 14.68
CA GLU A 241 2.39 21.51 14.13
C GLU A 241 2.87 20.65 12.95
N ILE A 242 2.85 19.31 13.08
CA ILE A 242 3.44 18.42 12.05
C ILE A 242 2.55 18.23 10.82
N TYR A 243 1.21 18.23 10.98
CA TYR A 243 0.31 17.96 9.86
C TYR A 243 0.31 19.07 8.80
N PRO A 244 0.30 20.36 9.16
CA PRO A 244 0.48 21.44 8.18
C PRO A 244 1.81 21.36 7.43
N LEU A 245 2.89 20.95 8.10
CA LEU A 245 4.21 20.76 7.45
C LEU A 245 4.16 19.62 6.44
N TYR A 246 3.54 18.49 6.79
CA TYR A 246 3.29 17.39 5.87
C TYR A 246 2.49 17.85 4.64
N LEU A 247 1.38 18.57 4.85
CA LEU A 247 0.55 19.07 3.76
C LEU A 247 1.31 20.04 2.84
N ALA A 248 2.14 20.91 3.39
CA ALA A 248 2.95 21.84 2.60
C ALA A 248 3.90 21.11 1.64
N VAL A 249 4.48 19.98 2.07
CA VAL A 249 5.32 19.14 1.21
C VAL A 249 4.47 18.39 0.18
N ALA A 250 3.37 17.77 0.62
CA ALA A 250 2.49 17.00 -0.25
C ALA A 250 1.91 17.86 -1.40
N GLN A 251 1.57 19.13 -1.12
CA GLN A 251 0.99 20.05 -2.08
C GLN A 251 2.01 20.64 -3.08
N THR A 252 3.28 20.76 -2.68
CA THR A 252 4.33 21.35 -3.50
C THR A 252 5.16 20.31 -4.28
N SER A 253 4.99 19.02 -3.98
CA SER A 253 5.68 17.95 -4.69
C SER A 253 5.30 17.88 -6.18
N ALA A 254 6.30 17.75 -7.04
CA ALA A 254 6.12 17.51 -8.47
C ALA A 254 5.46 16.15 -8.77
N ILE A 255 5.61 15.19 -7.85
CA ILE A 255 5.00 13.86 -7.91
C ILE A 255 3.90 13.81 -6.85
N ARG A 256 2.67 13.57 -7.28
CA ARG A 256 1.51 13.50 -6.39
C ARG A 256 1.31 12.06 -5.91
N PHE A 257 1.47 11.86 -4.60
CA PHE A 257 1.12 10.63 -3.90
C PHE A 257 -0.23 10.78 -3.19
N GLU A 258 -0.71 9.68 -2.63
CA GLU A 258 -1.84 9.67 -1.73
C GLU A 258 -1.55 10.55 -0.50
N VAL A 259 -2.47 11.46 -0.17
CA VAL A 259 -2.32 12.39 0.96
C VAL A 259 -2.95 11.76 2.20
N PHE A 260 -2.15 11.61 3.24
CA PHE A 260 -2.54 10.99 4.49
C PHE A 260 -3.37 11.97 5.31
N THR A 261 -4.39 11.45 5.99
CA THR A 261 -5.27 12.28 6.82
C THR A 261 -4.60 12.62 8.14
N ARG A 262 -5.10 13.66 8.80
CA ARG A 262 -4.65 14.02 10.15
C ARG A 262 -4.89 12.86 11.11
N GLU A 263 -6.02 12.19 10.94
CA GLU A 263 -6.47 11.04 11.71
C GLU A 263 -5.53 9.84 11.57
N TYR A 264 -4.96 9.62 10.38
CA TYR A 264 -3.95 8.56 10.21
C TYR A 264 -2.76 8.76 11.16
N PHE A 265 -2.20 9.97 11.24
CA PHE A 265 -1.04 10.24 12.08
C PHE A 265 -1.35 10.09 13.58
N LEU A 266 -2.58 10.42 13.99
CA LEU A 266 -3.03 10.24 15.37
C LEU A 266 -3.23 8.77 15.73
N GLU A 267 -3.94 8.03 14.89
CA GLU A 267 -4.30 6.63 15.19
C GLU A 267 -3.11 5.67 14.98
N ALA A 268 -2.18 5.98 14.07
CA ALA A 268 -0.97 5.18 13.88
C ALA A 268 -0.15 5.07 15.17
N GLY A 269 0.07 6.19 15.87
CA GLY A 269 0.82 6.22 17.13
C GLY A 269 0.13 5.46 18.26
N ARG A 270 -1.21 5.44 18.27
CA ARG A 270 -2.01 4.75 19.31
C ARG A 270 -2.13 3.24 19.08
N CYS A 271 -2.46 2.85 17.85
CA CYS A 271 -2.78 1.46 17.52
C CYS A 271 -1.53 0.60 17.31
N ALA A 272 -0.41 1.21 16.94
CA ALA A 272 0.86 0.50 16.80
C ALA A 272 2.09 1.39 17.08
N PRO A 273 2.32 1.76 18.35
CA PRO A 273 3.44 2.62 18.73
C PRO A 273 4.78 2.04 18.23
N GLY A 274 5.51 2.84 17.45
CA GLY A 274 6.84 2.46 16.93
C GLY A 274 6.86 1.38 15.84
N LYS A 275 5.71 1.01 15.28
CA LYS A 275 5.59 -0.03 14.24
C LYS A 275 5.48 0.53 12.82
N PHE A 276 4.82 1.68 12.66
CA PHE A 276 4.52 2.34 11.37
C PHE A 276 5.27 3.65 11.22
#